data_AF-A0A7J4V0A8-F1
#
_entry.id   AF-A0A7J4V0A8-F1
#
_cell.length_a   1.000
_cell.length_b   1.000
_cell.length_c   1.000
_cell.angle_alpha   90.00
_cell.angle_beta   90.00
_cell.angle_gamma   90.00
#
_symmetry.space_group_name_H-M   'P 1'
#
loop_
_entity.id
_entity.type
_entity.pdbx_description
1 polymer ?
#
loop_
_entity_poly.entity_id
_entity_poly.type
_entity_poly.pdbx_seq_one_letter_code
_entity_poly.pdbx_strand_id
1 'polypeptide(L)' 'KLATVANLSGKRTVDIAVENGFVDRACVITIGGVPHAQMMRMM' A
#
# COMPACT_ATOMS: atom_id res chain seq x y z
N LYS A 1 13.47 -3.20 17.15
CA LYS A 1 12.49 -2.10 16.95
C LYS A 1 11.17 -2.70 16.48
N LEU A 2 10.05 -2.15 16.90
CA LEU A 2 8.71 -2.58 16.46
C LEU A 2 8.25 -1.71 15.28
N ALA A 3 7.41 -2.28 14.43
CA ALA A 3 6.76 -1.56 13.34
C ALA A 3 5.35 -2.08 13.13
N THR A 4 4.45 -1.19 12.71
CA THR A 4 3.14 -1.57 12.19
C THR A 4 3.21 -1.70 10.69
N VAL A 5 2.62 -2.76 10.15
CA VAL A 5 2.56 -3.03 8.71
C VAL A 5 1.10 -3.09 8.27
N ALA A 6 0.78 -2.48 7.13
CA ALA A 6 -0.52 -2.62 6.48
C ALA A 6 -0.35 -3.11 5.05
N ASN A 7 -1.03 -4.22 4.73
CA ASN A 7 -1.14 -4.76 3.38
C ASN A 7 -2.44 -4.29 2.76
N LEU A 8 -2.37 -3.72 1.57
CA LEU A 8 -3.48 -3.10 0.87
C LEU A 8 -3.70 -3.83 -0.44
N SER A 9 -4.92 -4.29 -0.67
CA SER A 9 -5.32 -5.03 -1.87
C SER A 9 -6.56 -4.41 -2.48
N GLY A 10 -6.60 -4.34 -3.80
CA GLY A 10 -7.74 -3.85 -4.57
C GLY A 10 -7.62 -2.38 -4.95
N LYS A 11 -8.16 -2.06 -6.13
CA LYS A 11 -7.99 -0.74 -6.78
C LYS A 11 -8.37 0.41 -5.86
N ARG A 12 -9.59 0.38 -5.32
CA ARG A 12 -10.09 1.46 -4.44
C ARG A 12 -9.23 1.65 -3.19
N THR A 13 -8.80 0.55 -2.56
CA THR A 13 -7.97 0.60 -1.35
C THR A 13 -6.60 1.21 -1.64
N VAL A 14 -5.95 0.76 -2.71
CA VAL A 14 -4.61 1.23 -3.09
C VAL A 14 -4.65 2.68 -3.58
N ASP A 15 -5.66 3.06 -4.37
CA ASP A 15 -5.81 4.43 -4.86
C ASP A 15 -5.95 5.42 -3.69
N ILE A 16 -6.81 5.13 -2.71
CA ILE A 16 -6.96 5.98 -1.51
C ILE A 16 -5.63 6.11 -0.77
N ALA A 17 -4.87 5.03 -0.63
CA ALA A 17 -3.58 5.07 0.06
C ALA A 17 -2.53 5.91 -0.69
N VAL A 18 -2.53 5.86 -2.03
CA VAL A 18 -1.65 6.70 -2.86
C VAL A 18 -2.08 8.16 -2.80
N GLU A 19 -3.38 8.44 -2.94
CA GLU A 19 -3.95 9.79 -2.91
C GLU A 19 -3.65 10.52 -1.60
N ASN A 20 -3.62 9.78 -0.47
CA ASN A 20 -3.32 10.33 0.84
C ASN A 20 -1.83 10.25 1.22
N GLY A 21 -0.96 9.81 0.30
CA GLY A 21 0.49 9.77 0.52
C GLY A 21 0.98 8.67 1.46
N PHE A 22 0.16 7.65 1.77
CA PHE A 22 0.58 6.48 2.55
C PHE A 22 1.43 5.49 1.73
N VAL A 23 1.27 5.51 0.41
CA VAL A 23 1.97 4.64 -0.54
C VAL A 23 2.46 5.48 -1.71
N ASP A 24 3.73 5.33 -2.10
CA ASP A 24 4.22 5.87 -3.37
C ASP A 24 3.63 5.06 -4.53
N ARG A 25 3.08 5.72 -5.54
CA ARG A 25 2.51 5.08 -6.73
C ARG A 25 3.51 4.15 -7.42
N ALA A 26 4.81 4.47 -7.40
CA ALA A 26 5.86 3.62 -7.96
C ALA A 26 6.06 2.30 -7.21
N CYS A 27 5.57 2.20 -5.98
CA CYS A 27 5.64 0.99 -5.14
C CYS A 27 4.41 0.08 -5.27
N VAL A 28 3.43 0.45 -6.10
CA VAL A 28 2.25 -0.39 -6.34
C VAL A 28 2.61 -1.51 -7.31
N ILE A 29 2.36 -2.75 -6.89
CA ILE A 29 2.53 -3.95 -7.73
C ILE A 29 1.17 -4.53 -8.12
N THR A 30 1.12 -5.35 -9.16
CA THR A 30 -0.10 -6.05 -9.57
C THR A 30 0.12 -7.55 -9.43
N ILE A 31 -0.80 -8.22 -8.72
CA ILE A 31 -0.79 -9.68 -8.50
C ILE A 31 -2.14 -10.20 -8.94
N GLY A 32 -2.18 -11.11 -9.92
CA GLY A 32 -3.45 -11.66 -10.45
C GLY A 32 -4.39 -10.59 -11.01
N GLY A 33 -3.86 -9.51 -11.59
CA GLY A 33 -4.67 -8.38 -12.10
C GLY A 33 -5.20 -7.43 -11.01
N VAL A 34 -4.89 -7.69 -9.73
CA VAL A 34 -5.32 -6.86 -8.60
C VAL A 34 -4.13 -6.01 -8.11
N PRO A 35 -4.27 -4.69 -7.96
CA PRO A 35 -3.21 -3.86 -7.42
C PRO A 35 -3.04 -4.11 -5.92
N HIS A 36 -1.78 -4.13 -5.51
CA HIS A 36 -1.32 -4.40 -4.15
C HIS A 36 -0.27 -3.38 -3.74
N ALA A 37 -0.27 -3.01 -2.46
CA ALA A 37 0.77 -2.18 -1.86
C ALA A 37 0.94 -2.54 -0.38
N GLN A 38 2.10 -2.18 0.18
CA GLN A 38 2.38 -2.33 1.61
C GLN A 38 2.97 -1.02 2.14
N MET A 39 2.58 -0.64 3.36
CA MET A 39 3.23 0.42 4.12
C MET A 39 3.77 -0.11 5.45
N MET A 40 4.84 0.52 5.94
CA MET A 40 5.48 0.21 7.21
C MET A 40 5.72 1.50 8.00
N ARG A 41 5.31 1.51 9.27
CA ARG A 41 5.57 2.62 10.19
C ARG A 41 6.36 2.13 11.39
N MET A 42 7.55 2.69 11.57
CA MET A 42 8.38 2.46 12.76
C MET A 42 7.70 3.05 13.99
N MET A 43 7.80 2.38 15.13
CA MET A 43 7.45 2.92 16.45
C MET A 43 8.67 3.47 17.18
#